data_AF-A0A2U2MYJ0-F1
#
_entry.id   AF-A0A2U2MYJ0-F1
#
_cell.length_a   1.000
_cell.length_b   1.000
_cell.length_c   1.000
_cell.angle_alpha   90.00
_cell.angle_beta   90.00
_cell.angle_gamma   90.00
#
_symmetry.space_group_name_H-M   'P 1'
#
loop_
_entity.id
_entity.type
_entity.pdbx_description
1 polymer ?
#
loop_
_entity_poly.entity_id
_entity_poly.type
_entity_poly.pdbx_seq_one_letter_code
_entity_poly.pdbx_strand_id
1 'polypeptide(L)'
;MEPRKREVTVAGYPVTVREITVREVRDWLADAEQSARSQDVISLALWEEITLADLQRMSDLSDSVADQALPSDIDKVIEAAREMNPHFFGLLRRLAAAGKTASDS
;
A
#
# COMPACT_ATOMS: atom_id res chain seq x y z
N MET A 1 2.79 -15.85 -15.98
CA MET A 1 3.87 -15.75 -14.99
C MET A 1 3.18 -15.47 -13.68
N GLU A 2 3.30 -16.37 -12.70
CA GLU A 2 2.66 -16.17 -11.40
C GLU A 2 3.53 -15.25 -10.54
N PRO A 3 2.97 -14.21 -9.91
CA PRO A 3 3.72 -13.34 -9.02
C PRO A 3 4.17 -14.12 -7.77
N ARG A 4 5.33 -13.73 -7.21
CA ARG A 4 5.75 -14.26 -5.91
C ARG A 4 4.73 -13.89 -4.86
N LYS A 5 4.53 -14.77 -3.85
CA LYS A 5 3.64 -14.52 -2.72
C LYS A 5 4.18 -15.13 -1.43
N ARG A 6 3.80 -14.56 -0.29
CA ARG A 6 4.08 -15.07 1.06
C ARG A 6 2.89 -14.82 1.98
N GLU A 7 2.73 -15.65 2.98
CA GLU A 7 1.65 -15.51 3.97
C GLU A 7 2.15 -14.81 5.24
N VAL A 8 1.31 -13.98 5.84
CA VAL A 8 1.51 -13.33 7.14
C VAL A 8 0.24 -13.46 7.97
N THR A 9 0.37 -13.61 9.29
CA THR A 9 -0.80 -13.70 10.19
C THR A 9 -1.19 -12.33 10.73
N VAL A 10 -2.44 -11.94 10.53
CA VAL A 10 -3.05 -10.65 10.91
C VAL A 10 -4.29 -10.92 11.75
N ALA A 11 -4.35 -10.46 13.00
CA ALA A 11 -5.47 -10.73 13.91
C ALA A 11 -5.85 -12.23 14.03
N GLY A 12 -4.88 -13.14 13.83
CA GLY A 12 -5.12 -14.58 13.80
C GLY A 12 -5.59 -15.16 12.46
N TYR A 13 -5.76 -14.34 11.43
CA TYR A 13 -6.14 -14.74 10.07
C TYR A 13 -4.91 -14.79 9.15
N PRO A 14 -4.82 -15.77 8.24
CA PRO A 14 -3.79 -15.78 7.20
C PRO A 14 -4.11 -14.71 6.14
N VAL A 15 -3.11 -13.91 5.82
CA VAL A 15 -3.16 -12.90 4.75
C VAL A 15 -1.99 -13.17 3.81
N THR A 16 -2.29 -13.38 2.53
CA THR A 16 -1.32 -13.52 1.45
C THR A 16 -0.91 -12.15 0.94
N VAL A 17 0.38 -11.84 1.02
CA VAL A 17 1.00 -10.70 0.34
C VAL A 17 1.70 -11.18 -0.91
N ARG A 18 1.61 -10.42 -2.00
CA ARG A 18 2.16 -10.78 -3.30
C ARG A 18 2.90 -9.63 -3.97
N GLU A 19 3.71 -10.02 -4.94
CA GLU A 19 4.33 -9.11 -5.88
C GLU A 19 3.26 -8.54 -6.82
N ILE A 20 3.36 -7.25 -7.10
CA ILE A 20 2.52 -6.57 -8.09
C ILE A 20 3.24 -6.47 -9.42
N THR A 21 2.47 -6.58 -10.48
CA THR A 21 2.95 -6.44 -11.85
C THR A 21 3.12 -4.97 -12.21
N VAL A 22 3.95 -4.70 -13.23
CA VAL A 22 4.09 -3.35 -13.81
C VAL A 22 2.76 -2.82 -14.35
N ARG A 23 1.84 -3.69 -14.76
CA ARG A 23 0.48 -3.29 -15.16
C ARG A 23 -0.27 -2.71 -13.97
N GLU A 24 -0.30 -3.44 -12.85
CA GLU A 24 -0.99 -2.99 -11.63
C GLU A 24 -0.40 -1.70 -11.06
N VAL A 25 0.92 -1.50 -11.17
CA VAL A 25 1.55 -0.21 -10.81
C VAL A 25 1.06 0.94 -11.70
N ARG A 26 0.87 0.70 -13.00
CA ARG A 26 0.33 1.73 -13.92
C ARG A 26 -1.14 2.00 -13.67
N ASP A 27 -1.92 0.96 -13.40
CA ASP A 27 -3.34 1.10 -13.07
C ASP A 27 -3.49 1.89 -11.75
N TRP A 28 -2.64 1.61 -10.75
CA TRP A 28 -2.55 2.39 -9.52
C TRP A 28 -2.20 3.87 -9.77
N LEU A 29 -1.23 4.17 -10.63
CA LEU A 29 -0.87 5.55 -10.98
C LEU A 29 -2.05 6.29 -11.63
N ALA A 30 -2.76 5.64 -12.56
CA ALA A 30 -3.93 6.22 -13.20
C ALA A 30 -5.05 6.50 -12.20
N ASP A 31 -5.30 5.58 -11.26
CA ASP A 31 -6.27 5.76 -10.18
C ASP A 31 -5.88 6.92 -9.25
N ALA A 32 -4.59 7.08 -8.94
CA ALA A 32 -4.06 8.17 -8.12
C ALA A 32 -4.21 9.54 -8.82
N GLU A 33 -3.92 9.62 -10.12
CA GLU A 33 -4.13 10.84 -10.93
C GLU A 33 -5.62 11.22 -11.03
N GLN A 34 -6.51 10.22 -11.14
CA GLN A 34 -7.95 10.43 -11.19
C GLN A 34 -8.50 10.93 -9.84
N SER A 35 -7.95 10.40 -8.74
CA SER A 35 -8.29 10.76 -7.36
C SER A 35 -7.64 12.06 -6.87
N ALA A 36 -6.73 12.65 -7.66
CA ALA A 36 -6.03 13.90 -7.35
C ALA A 36 -6.95 15.14 -7.21
N ARG A 37 -8.27 15.00 -7.40
CA ARG A 37 -9.27 16.05 -7.12
C ARG A 37 -9.95 15.92 -5.76
N SER A 38 -9.62 14.91 -4.96
CA SER A 38 -10.20 14.74 -3.62
C SER A 38 -9.18 14.18 -2.62
N GLN A 39 -8.56 15.08 -1.87
CA GLN A 39 -8.33 14.94 -0.42
C GLN A 39 -7.47 13.79 0.14
N ASP A 40 -6.60 13.11 -0.59
CA ASP A 40 -5.86 11.98 0.01
C ASP A 40 -4.53 12.34 0.70
N VAL A 41 -4.47 13.52 1.30
CA VAL A 41 -3.41 13.89 2.28
C VAL A 41 -3.84 13.48 3.72
N ILE A 42 -5.07 12.97 3.89
CA ILE A 42 -5.66 12.60 5.19
C ILE A 42 -5.75 11.08 5.42
N SER A 43 -5.47 10.22 4.44
CA SER A 43 -5.35 8.76 4.69
C SER A 43 -3.98 8.32 5.23
N LEU A 44 -3.06 9.27 5.49
CA LEU A 44 -1.82 9.06 6.25
C LEU A 44 -2.04 9.00 7.78
N ALA A 45 -3.28 8.79 8.26
CA ALA A 45 -3.62 8.92 9.67
C ALA A 45 -2.97 7.85 10.58
N LEU A 46 -2.49 6.73 10.02
CA LEU A 46 -1.83 5.66 10.78
C LEU A 46 -0.45 5.26 10.22
N TRP A 47 -0.23 5.35 8.90
CA TRP A 47 1.04 5.01 8.26
C TRP A 47 1.48 6.11 7.28
N GLU A 48 2.73 6.55 7.41
CA GLU A 48 3.27 7.71 6.68
C GLU A 48 3.56 7.45 5.19
N GLU A 49 3.63 6.18 4.77
CA GLU A 49 4.15 5.81 3.45
C GLU A 49 3.14 5.09 2.55
N ILE A 50 2.11 4.45 3.11
CA ILE A 50 1.20 3.57 2.36
C ILE A 50 -0.19 3.55 3.01
N THR A 51 -1.23 3.44 2.19
CA THR A 51 -2.62 3.32 2.67
C THR A 51 -3.07 1.86 2.77
N LEU A 52 -4.18 1.61 3.50
CA LEU A 52 -4.82 0.29 3.50
C LEU A 52 -5.26 -0.13 2.08
N ALA A 53 -5.78 0.80 1.30
CA ALA A 53 -6.21 0.52 -0.08
C ALA A 53 -5.03 0.07 -0.97
N ASP A 54 -3.84 0.62 -0.75
CA ASP A 54 -2.63 0.17 -1.45
C ASP A 54 -2.24 -1.24 -1.02
N LEU A 55 -2.28 -1.56 0.28
CA LEU A 55 -1.98 -2.89 0.79
C LEU A 55 -2.92 -3.94 0.21
N GLN A 56 -4.21 -3.62 0.05
CA GLN A 56 -5.22 -4.50 -0.55
C GLN A 56 -4.98 -4.79 -2.03
N ARG A 57 -4.20 -3.97 -2.75
CA ARG A 57 -3.82 -4.27 -4.14
C ARG A 57 -2.74 -5.34 -4.24
N MET A 58 -1.92 -5.45 -3.19
CA MET A 58 -0.80 -6.39 -3.12
C MET A 58 -0.99 -7.47 -2.06
N SER A 59 -2.19 -7.58 -1.50
CA SER A 59 -2.55 -8.64 -0.56
C SER A 59 -4.02 -9.03 -0.70
N ASP A 60 -4.42 -10.14 -0.07
CA ASP A 60 -5.82 -10.54 0.08
C ASP A 60 -6.44 -10.03 1.41
N LEU A 61 -5.82 -9.03 2.05
CA LEU A 61 -6.32 -8.41 3.27
C LEU A 61 -7.74 -7.84 3.04
N SER A 62 -8.75 -8.47 3.62
CA SER A 62 -10.13 -7.97 3.54
C SER A 62 -10.39 -6.85 4.55
N ASP A 63 -11.36 -5.98 4.25
CA ASP A 63 -11.82 -4.93 5.19
C ASP A 63 -12.21 -5.53 6.55
N SER A 64 -12.90 -6.68 6.53
CA SER A 64 -13.30 -7.38 7.75
C SER A 64 -12.13 -7.82 8.63
N VAL A 65 -10.98 -8.16 8.05
CA VAL A 65 -9.77 -8.52 8.80
C VAL A 65 -9.05 -7.25 9.25
N ALA A 66 -8.98 -6.23 8.39
CA ALA A 66 -8.38 -4.94 8.70
C ALA A 66 -9.09 -4.24 9.89
N ASP A 67 -10.43 -4.27 9.93
CA ASP A 67 -11.24 -3.67 11.00
C ASP A 67 -11.01 -4.31 12.38
N GLN A 68 -10.56 -5.57 12.40
CA GLN A 68 -10.25 -6.32 13.62
C GLN A 68 -8.76 -6.34 13.94
N ALA A 69 -7.92 -5.84 13.04
CA ALA A 69 -6.48 -5.84 13.19
C ALA A 69 -6.01 -4.71 14.09
N LEU A 70 -5.02 -5.01 14.93
CA LEU A 70 -4.24 -3.96 15.57
C LEU A 70 -3.33 -3.29 14.53
N PRO A 71 -2.94 -2.02 14.72
CA PRO A 71 -1.96 -1.39 13.85
C PRO A 71 -0.67 -2.22 13.70
N SER A 72 -0.20 -2.84 14.79
CA SER A 72 0.96 -3.74 14.78
C SER A 72 0.76 -5.03 13.96
N ASP A 73 -0.48 -5.46 13.73
CA ASP A 73 -0.75 -6.58 12.81
C ASP A 73 -0.69 -6.13 11.35
N ILE A 74 -1.15 -4.91 11.06
CA ILE A 74 -1.00 -4.31 9.73
C ILE A 74 0.46 -4.02 9.41
N ASP A 75 1.28 -3.63 10.41
CA ASP A 75 2.72 -3.43 10.24
C ASP A 75 3.40 -4.68 9.65
N LYS A 76 2.98 -5.89 10.04
CA LYS A 76 3.49 -7.16 9.47
C LYS A 76 3.19 -7.29 7.97
N VAL A 77 2.02 -6.82 7.55
CA VAL A 77 1.61 -6.77 6.13
C VAL A 77 2.43 -5.72 5.38
N ILE A 78 2.66 -4.56 5.99
CA ILE A 78 3.48 -3.49 5.40
C ILE A 78 4.92 -3.96 5.21
N GLU A 79 5.52 -4.63 6.19
CA GLU A 79 6.86 -5.21 6.08
C GLU A 79 6.92 -6.24 4.94
N ALA A 80 5.93 -7.13 4.86
CA ALA A 80 5.80 -8.06 3.74
C ALA A 80 5.70 -7.37 2.39
N ALA A 81 4.80 -6.39 2.30
CA ALA A 81 4.56 -5.62 1.10
C ALA A 81 5.85 -4.93 0.64
N ARG A 82 6.62 -4.36 1.58
CA ARG A 82 7.87 -3.65 1.32
C ARG A 82 8.97 -4.57 0.79
N GLU A 83 9.14 -5.73 1.40
CA GLU A 83 10.12 -6.73 0.94
C GLU A 83 9.78 -7.27 -0.46
N MET A 84 8.49 -7.49 -0.72
CA MET A 84 8.02 -8.04 -1.98
C MET A 84 7.97 -7.02 -3.11
N ASN A 85 7.68 -5.75 -2.79
CA ASN A 85 7.42 -4.69 -3.76
C ASN A 85 8.34 -3.47 -3.57
N PRO A 86 9.68 -3.61 -3.44
CA PRO A 86 10.58 -2.50 -3.09
C PRO A 86 10.53 -1.35 -4.10
N HIS A 87 10.29 -1.64 -5.38
CA HIS A 87 10.17 -0.63 -6.44
C HIS A 87 8.90 0.21 -6.31
N PHE A 88 7.79 -0.38 -5.84
CA PHE A 88 6.55 0.34 -5.60
C PHE A 88 6.71 1.32 -4.44
N PHE A 89 7.26 0.87 -3.31
CA PHE A 89 7.56 1.77 -2.18
C PHE A 89 8.57 2.86 -2.57
N GLY A 90 9.55 2.54 -3.41
CA GLY A 90 10.46 3.54 -3.99
C GLY A 90 9.74 4.58 -4.87
N LEU A 91 8.69 4.19 -5.60
CA LEU A 91 7.82 5.11 -6.33
C LEU A 91 7.04 6.00 -5.38
N LEU A 92 6.38 5.45 -4.36
CA LEU A 92 5.62 6.20 -3.35
C LEU A 92 6.48 7.30 -2.70
N ARG A 93 7.70 6.97 -2.24
CA ARG A 93 8.63 7.95 -1.66
C ARG A 93 9.01 9.08 -2.62
N ARG A 94 9.22 8.77 -3.91
CA ARG A 94 9.53 9.79 -4.93
C ARG A 94 8.34 10.71 -5.19
N LEU A 95 7.12 10.16 -5.23
CA LEU A 95 5.89 10.94 -5.40
C LEU A 95 5.64 11.84 -4.18
N ALA A 96 5.80 11.33 -2.96
CA ALA A 96 5.67 12.11 -1.73
C ALA A 96 6.68 13.28 -1.68
N ALA A 97 7.94 13.05 -2.07
CA ALA A 97 8.97 14.09 -2.14
C ALA A 97 8.66 15.15 -3.21
N ALA A 98 8.15 14.74 -4.37
CA ALA A 98 7.74 15.65 -5.43
C ALA A 98 6.54 16.53 -5.02
N GLY A 99 5.54 15.94 -4.35
CA GLY A 99 4.37 16.65 -3.82
C GLY A 99 4.73 17.69 -2.76
N LYS A 100 5.64 17.35 -1.84
CA LYS A 100 6.13 18.28 -0.80
C LYS A 100 6.86 19.50 -1.39
N THR A 101 7.62 19.30 -2.46
CA THR A 101 8.35 20.42 -3.11
C THR A 101 7.41 21.41 -3.80
N ALA A 102 6.27 20.93 -4.30
CA ALA A 102 5.28 21.77 -4.99
C ALA A 102 4.36 22.56 -4.03
N SER A 103 4.18 22.13 -2.78
CA SER A 103 3.39 22.86 -1.77
C SER A 103 4.18 23.93 -1.02
N ASP A 104 5.51 23.83 -1.02
CA ASP A 104 6.41 24.75 -0.31
C ASP A 104 6.89 25.94 -1.19
N SER A 105 6.38 26.07 -2.44
CA SER A 105 6.73 27.13 -3.40
C SER A 105 5.60 28.13 -3.65
#